data_AF-A0A3D5Q356-F1
#
_entry.id   AF-A0A3D5Q356-F1
#
_cell.length_a   1.000
_cell.length_b   1.000
_cell.length_c   1.000
_cell.angle_alpha   90.00
_cell.angle_beta   90.00
_cell.angle_gamma   90.00
#
_symmetry.space_group_name_H-M   'P 1'
#
loop_
_entity.id
_entity.type
_entity.pdbx_description
1 polymer ?
#
loop_
_entity_poly.entity_id
_entity_poly.type
_entity_poly.pdbx_seq_one_letter_code
_entity_poly.pdbx_strand_id
1 'polypeptide(L)'
;VDAEELFLGKLKGEKDPEAKRKIIGNTFIDVFDAEAARITDVNWLAQGTIYPDVIESAASRTGKAHVIKSHHNVGGLPETMKLKLVEPLRELFKDEVRRIGLELGLPYDMVYRHPFPGPGLGVRILGEVKKEYADILRRADAIFLEELHRADLYHKTSQA
;
A
#
# COMPACT_ATOMS: atom_id res chain seq x y z
N VAL A 1 6.77 -5.20 13.31
CA VAL A 1 8.00 -4.48 12.95
C VAL A 1 7.75 -3.01 13.19
N ASP A 2 8.49 -2.39 14.11
CA ASP A 2 8.46 -0.93 14.27
C ASP A 2 9.65 -0.36 13.48
N ALA A 3 9.37 0.50 12.50
CA ALA A 3 10.35 1.10 11.61
C ALA A 3 10.13 2.61 11.45
N GLU A 4 9.33 3.24 12.32
CA GLU A 4 8.91 4.63 12.15
C GLU A 4 10.11 5.58 12.00
N GLU A 5 11.10 5.47 12.87
CA GLU A 5 12.31 6.32 12.85
C GLU A 5 13.11 6.15 11.56
N LEU A 6 13.17 4.95 11.00
CA LEU A 6 13.86 4.69 9.73
C LEU A 6 13.17 5.41 8.56
N PHE A 7 11.84 5.31 8.48
CA PHE A 7 11.07 6.00 7.44
C PHE A 7 11.18 7.52 7.58
N LEU A 8 10.99 8.07 8.79
CA LEU A 8 11.11 9.51 9.05
C LEU A 8 12.54 10.01 8.78
N GLY A 9 13.56 9.25 9.16
CA GLY A 9 14.95 9.58 8.91
C GLY A 9 15.28 9.68 7.43
N LYS A 10 14.83 8.71 6.62
CA LYS A 10 15.04 8.71 5.16
C LYS A 10 14.22 9.77 4.42
N LEU A 11 13.09 10.23 4.99
CA LEU A 11 12.24 11.27 4.39
C LEU A 11 12.67 12.71 4.76
N LYS A 12 13.67 12.86 5.63
CA LYS A 12 14.12 14.16 6.11
C LYS A 12 14.55 15.07 4.96
N GLY A 13 13.99 16.29 4.92
CA GLY A 13 14.26 17.29 3.89
C GLY A 13 13.61 17.04 2.52
N GLU A 14 12.99 15.88 2.29
CA GLU A 14 12.39 15.55 0.99
C GLU A 14 10.98 16.13 0.87
N LYS A 15 10.72 16.85 -0.22
CA LYS A 15 9.45 17.54 -0.49
C LYS A 15 8.78 17.04 -1.76
N ASP A 16 9.54 16.48 -2.71
CA ASP A 16 9.03 16.01 -3.98
C ASP A 16 8.16 14.76 -3.79
N PRO A 17 6.91 14.75 -4.28
CA PRO A 17 5.98 13.65 -4.05
C PRO A 17 6.46 12.32 -4.63
N GLU A 18 7.12 12.32 -5.79
CA GLU A 18 7.60 11.08 -6.40
C GLU A 18 8.87 10.56 -5.72
N ALA A 19 9.76 11.45 -5.28
CA ALA A 19 10.91 11.09 -4.45
C ALA A 19 10.46 10.47 -3.13
N LYS A 20 9.44 11.05 -2.46
CA LYS A 20 8.84 10.44 -1.25
C LYS A 20 8.30 9.04 -1.52
N ARG A 21 7.59 8.82 -2.64
CA ARG A 21 7.10 7.48 -3.02
C ARG A 21 8.24 6.48 -3.16
N LYS A 22 9.30 6.84 -3.90
CA LYS A 22 10.48 5.98 -4.10
C LYS A 22 11.19 5.66 -2.79
N ILE A 23 11.41 6.66 -1.94
CA ILE A 23 12.04 6.47 -0.63
C ILE A 23 11.23 5.50 0.22
N ILE A 24 9.90 5.70 0.31
CA ILE A 24 9.03 4.84 1.12
C ILE A 24 9.01 3.42 0.54
N GLY A 25 8.86 3.26 -0.78
CA GLY A 25 8.87 1.96 -1.44
C GLY A 25 10.17 1.19 -1.22
N ASN A 26 11.32 1.83 -1.41
CA ASN A 26 12.63 1.20 -1.18
C ASN A 26 12.84 0.85 0.30
N THR A 27 12.45 1.75 1.21
CA THR A 27 12.58 1.51 2.65
C THR A 27 11.70 0.35 3.11
N PHE A 28 10.49 0.22 2.54
CA PHE A 28 9.64 -0.93 2.79
C PHE A 28 10.29 -2.23 2.34
N ILE A 29 10.89 -2.26 1.15
CA ILE A 29 11.62 -3.43 0.65
C ILE A 29 12.80 -3.77 1.56
N ASP A 30 13.61 -2.79 1.96
CA ASP A 30 14.74 -3.01 2.87
C ASP A 30 14.29 -3.65 4.21
N VAL A 31 13.20 -3.13 4.79
CA VAL A 31 12.63 -3.64 6.05
C VAL A 31 12.03 -5.03 5.84
N PHE A 32 11.32 -5.24 4.74
CA PHE A 32 10.73 -6.53 4.40
C PHE A 32 11.81 -7.61 4.22
N ASP A 33 12.87 -7.32 3.47
CA ASP A 33 13.98 -8.24 3.24
C ASP A 33 14.69 -8.61 4.54
N ALA A 34 14.95 -7.62 5.40
CA ALA A 34 15.57 -7.83 6.70
C ALA A 34 14.72 -8.75 7.59
N GLU A 35 13.39 -8.61 7.57
CA GLU A 35 12.48 -9.42 8.38
C GLU A 35 12.25 -10.81 7.77
N ALA A 36 12.15 -10.91 6.44
CA ALA A 36 12.04 -12.19 5.73
C ALA A 36 13.28 -13.06 5.95
N ALA A 37 14.48 -12.47 5.98
CA ALA A 37 15.73 -13.19 6.23
C ALA A 37 15.82 -13.82 7.64
N ARG A 38 14.98 -13.36 8.59
CA ARG A 38 14.92 -13.90 9.96
C ARG A 38 14.02 -15.14 10.06
N ILE A 39 13.23 -15.41 9.03
CA ILE A 39 12.30 -16.55 9.00
C ILE A 39 12.94 -17.66 8.17
N THR A 40 13.11 -18.84 8.77
CA THR A 40 13.63 -20.02 8.07
C THR A 40 12.49 -20.79 7.40
N ASP A 41 12.85 -21.63 6.42
CA ASP A 41 11.94 -22.59 5.78
C ASP A 41 10.74 -21.99 5.02
N VAL A 42 10.88 -20.76 4.55
CA VAL A 42 9.89 -20.10 3.67
C VAL A 42 10.36 -20.19 2.22
N ASN A 43 9.51 -20.74 1.36
CA ASN A 43 9.77 -20.87 -0.08
C ASN A 43 8.91 -19.93 -0.94
N TRP A 44 7.85 -19.38 -0.37
CA TRP A 44 6.81 -18.65 -1.10
C TRP A 44 6.53 -17.29 -0.48
N LEU A 45 6.35 -16.29 -1.32
CA LEU A 45 5.79 -15.01 -0.97
C LEU A 45 4.39 -14.89 -1.57
N ALA A 46 3.38 -14.84 -0.71
CA ALA A 46 2.01 -14.58 -1.14
C ALA A 46 1.80 -13.09 -1.41
N GLN A 47 1.26 -12.76 -2.58
CA GLN A 47 0.83 -11.40 -2.92
C GLN A 47 -0.67 -11.37 -3.21
N GLY A 48 -1.33 -10.30 -2.75
CA GLY A 48 -2.74 -10.05 -3.02
C GLY A 48 -3.00 -9.41 -4.39
N THR A 49 -2.16 -9.70 -5.38
CA THR A 49 -2.28 -9.17 -6.75
C THR A 49 -3.64 -9.54 -7.34
N ILE A 50 -4.37 -8.55 -7.87
CA ILE A 50 -5.68 -8.74 -8.51
C ILE A 50 -5.62 -8.43 -10.01
N TYR A 51 -6.66 -8.81 -10.74
CA TYR A 51 -6.69 -8.69 -12.20
C TYR A 51 -6.40 -7.26 -12.73
N PRO A 52 -6.93 -6.18 -12.12
CA PRO A 52 -6.51 -4.81 -12.47
C PRO A 52 -5.00 -4.55 -12.39
N ASP A 53 -4.31 -5.07 -11.37
CA ASP A 53 -2.85 -4.90 -11.21
C ASP A 53 -2.10 -5.58 -12.35
N VAL A 54 -2.57 -6.76 -12.78
CA VAL A 54 -1.98 -7.52 -13.89
C VAL A 54 -2.07 -6.73 -15.20
N ILE A 55 -3.23 -6.14 -15.50
CA ILE A 55 -3.43 -5.32 -16.71
C ILE A 55 -2.51 -4.09 -16.70
N GLU A 56 -2.45 -3.39 -15.57
CA GLU A 56 -1.61 -2.19 -15.42
C GLU A 56 -0.11 -2.51 -15.63
N SER A 57 0.34 -3.66 -15.13
CA SER A 57 1.71 -4.15 -15.35
C SER A 57 2.01 -4.59 -16.79
N ALA A 58 1.00 -5.00 -17.56
CA ALA A 58 1.16 -5.38 -18.96
C ALA A 58 1.15 -4.15 -19.90
N ALA A 59 0.36 -3.13 -19.56
CA ALA A 59 0.31 -1.87 -20.28
C ALA A 59 1.62 -1.09 -20.20
N SER A 60 2.31 -1.13 -19.06
CA SER A 60 3.65 -0.52 -18.89
C SER A 60 4.74 -1.23 -19.70
N ARG A 61 4.62 -2.54 -19.92
CA ARG A 61 5.55 -3.34 -20.75
C ARG A 61 5.38 -3.13 -22.26
N THR A 62 4.21 -2.69 -22.70
CA THR A 62 3.86 -2.53 -24.13
C THR A 62 4.08 -1.11 -24.68
N GLY A 63 4.64 -0.20 -23.87
CA GLY A 63 5.18 1.09 -24.33
C GLY A 63 4.15 2.15 -24.74
N LYS A 64 2.84 1.89 -24.63
CA LYS A 64 1.78 2.85 -25.01
C LYS A 64 1.14 3.61 -23.85
N ALA A 65 1.49 3.28 -22.62
CA ALA A 65 1.01 3.99 -21.43
C ALA A 65 2.14 4.84 -20.86
N HIS A 66 1.94 6.16 -20.78
CA HIS A 66 2.80 7.01 -19.96
C HIS A 66 2.87 6.40 -18.56
N VAL A 67 4.09 6.16 -18.06
CA VAL A 67 4.32 5.64 -16.71
C VAL A 67 3.95 6.76 -15.73
N ILE A 68 2.66 6.88 -15.44
CA ILE A 68 2.11 7.95 -14.60
C ILE A 68 2.47 7.73 -13.12
N LYS A 69 2.82 6.49 -12.71
CA LYS A 69 3.29 6.17 -11.35
C LYS A 69 4.24 4.96 -11.37
N SER A 70 5.28 5.01 -10.53
CA SER A 70 6.09 3.84 -10.19
C SER A 70 5.21 2.85 -9.40
N HIS A 71 4.75 1.79 -10.07
CA HIS A 71 3.90 0.79 -9.42
C HIS A 71 4.74 -0.14 -8.55
N HIS A 72 4.51 -0.08 -7.24
CA HIS A 72 5.15 -0.95 -6.26
C HIS A 72 4.41 -2.28 -6.04
N ASN A 73 3.20 -2.45 -6.60
CA ASN A 73 2.43 -3.69 -6.41
C ASN A 73 2.97 -4.85 -7.27
N VAL A 74 3.58 -4.54 -8.42
CA VAL A 74 4.25 -5.48 -9.31
C VAL A 74 5.71 -5.04 -9.52
N GLY A 75 6.27 -4.33 -8.53
CA GLY A 75 7.70 -4.06 -8.47
C GLY A 75 8.36 -5.38 -8.12
N GLY A 76 9.01 -6.01 -9.11
CA GLY A 76 9.67 -7.29 -8.95
C GLY A 76 10.48 -7.32 -7.66
N LEU A 77 10.42 -8.45 -6.96
CA LEU A 77 11.22 -8.67 -5.75
C LEU A 77 12.69 -8.34 -6.07
N PRO A 78 13.45 -7.82 -5.09
CA PRO A 78 14.89 -7.66 -5.24
C PRO A 78 15.51 -8.91 -5.85
N GLU A 79 16.45 -8.76 -6.78
CA GLU A 79 17.11 -9.91 -7.44
C GLU A 79 17.74 -10.88 -6.42
N THR A 80 18.04 -10.38 -5.22
CA THR A 80 18.57 -11.11 -4.08
C THR A 80 17.54 -11.92 -3.30
N MET A 81 16.24 -11.72 -3.52
CA MET A 81 15.20 -12.43 -2.79
C MET A 81 14.98 -13.84 -3.35
N LYS A 82 15.12 -14.85 -2.49
CA LYS A 82 15.04 -16.27 -2.87
C LYS A 82 13.61 -16.85 -2.85
N LEU A 83 12.59 -16.03 -2.64
CA LEU A 83 11.20 -16.46 -2.51
C LEU A 83 10.51 -16.56 -3.88
N LYS A 84 9.67 -17.58 -4.05
CA LYS A 84 8.80 -17.72 -5.24
C LYS A 84 7.47 -17.02 -5.01
N LEU A 85 6.93 -16.34 -6.02
CA LEU A 85 5.63 -15.67 -5.89
C LEU A 85 4.47 -16.65 -5.96
N VAL A 86 3.46 -16.42 -5.12
CA VAL A 86 2.13 -17.05 -5.21
C VAL A 86 1.04 -15.96 -5.16
N GLU A 87 0.26 -15.87 -6.24
CA GLU A 87 -0.72 -14.80 -6.46
C GLU A 87 -2.11 -15.38 -6.71
N PRO A 88 -2.81 -15.87 -5.67
CA PRO A 88 -4.04 -16.65 -5.86
C PRO A 88 -5.24 -15.82 -6.35
N LEU A 89 -5.19 -14.49 -6.23
CA LEU A 89 -6.28 -13.58 -6.58
C LEU A 89 -6.10 -12.91 -7.95
N ARG A 90 -5.05 -13.28 -8.71
CA ARG A 90 -4.60 -12.58 -9.92
C ARG A 90 -5.63 -12.50 -11.05
N GLU A 91 -6.63 -13.37 -11.05
CA GLU A 91 -7.69 -13.43 -12.08
C GLU A 91 -9.00 -12.77 -11.63
N LEU A 92 -9.04 -12.20 -10.42
CA LEU A 92 -10.24 -11.66 -9.81
C LEU A 92 -10.27 -10.13 -9.82
N PHE A 93 -11.46 -9.56 -9.92
CA PHE A 93 -11.73 -8.15 -9.68
C PHE A 93 -11.97 -7.86 -8.19
N LYS A 94 -11.91 -6.57 -7.83
CA LYS A 94 -11.99 -6.12 -6.43
C LYS A 94 -13.28 -6.53 -5.73
N ASP A 95 -14.41 -6.50 -6.43
CA ASP A 95 -15.71 -6.93 -5.93
C ASP A 95 -15.77 -8.45 -5.68
N GLU A 96 -15.16 -9.25 -6.55
CA GLU A 96 -15.05 -10.70 -6.37
C GLU A 96 -14.18 -11.05 -5.15
N VAL A 97 -13.04 -10.38 -5.00
CA VAL A 97 -12.16 -10.53 -3.82
C VAL A 97 -12.89 -10.15 -2.53
N ARG A 98 -13.72 -9.10 -2.55
CA ARG A 98 -14.55 -8.72 -1.40
C ARG A 98 -15.56 -9.81 -1.04
N ARG A 99 -16.24 -10.38 -2.04
CA ARG A 99 -17.20 -11.49 -1.83
C ARG A 99 -16.51 -12.71 -1.20
N ILE A 100 -15.32 -13.07 -1.68
CA ILE A 100 -14.52 -14.15 -1.08
C ILE A 100 -14.18 -13.80 0.38
N GLY A 101 -13.75 -12.58 0.65
CA GLY A 101 -13.44 -12.14 2.01
C GLY A 101 -14.62 -12.29 2.98
N LEU A 102 -15.82 -11.90 2.55
CA LEU A 102 -17.04 -12.08 3.34
C LEU A 102 -17.39 -13.56 3.57
N GLU A 103 -17.28 -14.39 2.53
CA GLU A 103 -17.54 -15.85 2.63
C GLU A 103 -16.54 -16.55 3.56
N LEU A 104 -15.30 -16.06 3.61
CA LEU A 104 -14.27 -16.51 4.57
C LEU A 104 -14.48 -15.97 6.00
N GLY A 105 -15.54 -15.19 6.24
CA GLY A 105 -15.89 -14.65 7.56
C GLY A 105 -15.13 -13.40 7.97
N LEU A 106 -14.50 -12.67 7.03
CA LEU A 106 -13.85 -11.39 7.34
C LEU A 106 -14.91 -10.32 7.70
N PRO A 107 -14.64 -9.45 8.69
CA PRO A 107 -15.58 -8.39 9.07
C PRO A 107 -15.90 -7.48 7.89
N TYR A 108 -17.18 -7.15 7.72
CA TYR A 108 -17.66 -6.30 6.62
C TYR A 108 -16.89 -4.98 6.54
N ASP A 109 -16.74 -4.28 7.67
CA ASP A 109 -16.04 -2.98 7.71
C ASP A 109 -14.57 -3.09 7.32
N MET A 110 -13.94 -4.24 7.54
CA MET A 110 -12.57 -4.50 7.09
C MET A 110 -12.51 -4.69 5.57
N VAL A 111 -13.48 -5.41 4.99
CA VAL A 111 -13.56 -5.70 3.54
C VAL A 111 -13.96 -4.46 2.73
N TYR A 112 -14.83 -3.62 3.31
CA TYR A 112 -15.40 -2.44 2.67
C TYR A 112 -14.75 -1.12 3.09
N ARG A 113 -13.67 -1.16 3.89
CA ARG A 113 -12.86 0.02 4.19
C ARG A 113 -12.42 0.73 2.91
N HIS A 114 -12.32 2.06 3.00
CA HIS A 114 -11.73 2.86 1.95
C HIS A 114 -10.28 2.42 1.67
N PRO A 115 -9.87 2.45 0.39
CA PRO A 115 -8.49 2.12 0.04
C PRO A 115 -7.53 3.15 0.65
N PHE A 116 -6.38 2.67 1.13
CA PHE A 116 -5.32 3.51 1.66
C PHE A 116 -4.03 3.28 0.86
N PRO A 117 -3.32 4.33 0.42
CA PRO A 117 -2.15 4.18 -0.45
C PRO A 117 -0.96 3.57 0.31
N GLY A 118 -0.12 2.81 -0.39
CA GLY A 118 1.11 2.21 0.19
C GLY A 118 2.04 3.25 0.87
N PRO A 119 2.33 4.40 0.25
CA PRO A 119 3.07 5.50 0.90
C PRO A 119 2.36 6.18 2.08
N GLY A 120 1.11 5.79 2.35
CA GLY A 120 0.29 6.29 3.45
C GLY A 120 0.19 7.80 3.53
N LEU A 121 0.38 8.34 4.73
CA LEU A 121 0.32 9.79 4.98
C LEU A 121 1.50 10.54 4.35
N GLY A 122 2.59 9.87 3.96
CA GLY A 122 3.76 10.53 3.37
C GLY A 122 3.44 11.29 2.08
N VAL A 123 2.42 10.83 1.34
CA VAL A 123 1.91 11.52 0.14
C VAL A 123 0.70 12.43 0.41
N ARG A 124 0.12 12.37 1.61
CA ARG A 124 -0.96 13.28 2.05
C ARG A 124 -0.40 14.53 2.76
N ILE A 125 0.82 14.46 3.30
CA ILE A 125 1.54 15.62 3.85
C ILE A 125 2.20 16.37 2.69
N LEU A 126 1.82 17.63 2.51
CA LEU A 126 2.42 18.50 1.50
C LEU A 126 3.78 19.00 1.98
N GLY A 127 4.80 18.83 1.14
CA GLY A 127 6.19 19.12 1.50
C GLY A 127 6.85 18.02 2.34
N GLU A 128 7.72 18.43 3.26
CA GLU A 128 8.53 17.54 4.10
C GLU A 128 7.67 16.77 5.10
N VAL A 129 7.92 15.47 5.21
CA VAL A 129 7.24 14.60 6.18
C VAL A 129 7.94 14.69 7.52
N LYS A 130 7.24 15.24 8.52
CA LYS A 130 7.70 15.29 9.91
C LYS A 130 6.74 14.54 10.82
N LYS A 131 7.25 14.00 11.92
CA LYS A 131 6.46 13.30 12.95
C LYS A 131 5.30 14.17 13.44
N GLU A 132 5.59 15.42 13.77
CA GLU A 132 4.59 16.41 14.23
C GLU A 132 3.44 16.60 13.22
N TYR A 133 3.74 16.66 11.91
CA TYR A 133 2.72 16.81 10.86
C TYR A 133 1.91 15.53 10.69
N ALA A 134 2.57 14.38 10.77
CA ALA A 134 1.90 13.08 10.71
C ALA A 134 0.98 12.85 11.92
N ASP A 135 1.40 13.25 13.12
CA ASP A 135 0.60 13.17 14.35
C ASP A 135 -0.68 14.01 14.25
N ILE A 136 -0.54 15.26 13.80
CA ILE A 136 -1.69 16.16 13.60
C ILE A 136 -2.62 15.60 12.52
N LEU A 137 -2.08 15.17 11.38
CA LEU A 137 -2.88 14.63 10.29
C LEU A 137 -3.62 13.35 10.70
N ARG A 138 -2.98 12.44 11.46
CA ARG A 138 -3.65 11.25 12.01
C ARG A 138 -4.86 11.60 12.86
N ARG A 139 -4.75 12.63 13.72
CA ARG A 139 -5.86 13.09 14.55
C ARG A 139 -6.98 13.70 13.71
N ALA A 140 -6.64 14.53 12.73
CA ALA A 140 -7.62 15.13 11.84
C ALA A 140 -8.35 14.08 10.99
N ASP A 141 -7.62 13.12 10.43
CA ASP A 141 -8.14 11.99 9.65
C ASP A 141 -9.08 11.13 10.51
N ALA A 142 -8.69 10.81 11.75
CA ALA A 142 -9.54 10.05 12.67
C ALA A 142 -10.88 10.75 12.97
N ILE A 143 -10.85 12.04 13.28
CA ILE A 143 -12.08 12.83 13.52
C ILE A 143 -12.94 12.88 12.26
N PHE A 144 -12.33 13.12 11.10
CA PHE A 144 -13.06 13.19 9.84
C PHE A 144 -13.76 11.87 9.48
N LEU A 145 -13.07 10.74 9.65
CA LEU A 145 -13.63 9.42 9.43
C LEU A 145 -14.74 9.10 10.44
N GLU A 146 -14.56 9.46 11.71
CA GLU A 146 -15.59 9.29 12.74
C GLU A 146 -16.88 10.05 12.39
N GLU A 147 -16.76 11.31 11.96
CA GLU A 147 -17.92 12.11 11.56
C GLU A 147 -18.57 11.60 10.26
N LEU A 148 -17.79 11.07 9.31
CA LEU A 148 -18.31 10.41 8.11
C LEU A 148 -19.13 9.15 8.45
N HIS A 149 -18.69 8.37 9.44
CA HIS A 149 -19.45 7.23 9.95
C HIS A 149 -20.73 7.69 10.66
N ARG A 150 -20.63 8.67 11.56
CA ARG A 150 -21.80 9.22 12.29
C ARG A 150 -22.87 9.81 11.37
N ALA A 151 -22.46 10.34 10.22
CA ALA A 151 -23.38 10.90 9.22
C ALA A 151 -23.93 9.87 8.21
N ASP A 152 -23.63 8.58 8.35
CA ASP A 152 -23.97 7.53 7.37
C ASP A 152 -23.49 7.85 5.94
N LEU A 153 -22.36 8.54 5.82
CA LEU A 153 -21.76 8.94 4.55
C LEU A 153 -20.61 8.03 4.12
N TYR A 154 -19.93 7.37 5.06
CA TYR A 154 -18.75 6.56 4.77
C TYR A 154 -18.95 5.55 3.62
N HIS A 155 -20.03 4.78 3.65
CA HIS A 155 -20.33 3.78 2.61
C HIS A 155 -20.94 4.37 1.33
N LYS A 156 -21.34 5.65 1.34
CA LYS A 156 -21.82 6.41 0.17
C LYS A 156 -20.68 7.13 -0.55
N THR A 157 -19.50 7.15 0.06
CA THR A 157 -18.28 7.76 -0.49
C THR A 157 -17.31 6.68 -0.92
N SER A 158 -16.70 6.84 -2.10
CA SER A 158 -15.75 5.87 -2.66
C SER A 158 -14.38 5.88 -1.97
N GLN A 159 -13.93 7.05 -1.54
CA GLN A 159 -12.72 7.25 -0.74
C GLN A 159 -12.78 8.62 -0.04
N ALA A 160 -12.32 8.66 1.21
CA ALA A 160 -12.17 9.86 2.02
C ALA A 160 -10.76 9.94 2.64
#